data_AF-A0A960EJ78-F1
#
_entry.id   AF-A0A960EJ78-F1
#
_cell.length_a   1.000
_cell.length_b   1.000
_cell.length_c   1.000
_cell.angle_alpha   90.00
_cell.angle_beta   90.00
_cell.angle_gamma   90.00
#
_symmetry.space_group_name_H-M   'P 1'
#
loop_
_entity.id
_entity.type
_entity.pdbx_description
1 polymer ?
#
loop_
_entity_poly.entity_id
_entity_poly.type
_entity_poly.pdbx_seq_one_letter_code
_entity_poly.pdbx_strand_id
1 'polypeptide(L)'
;MTAHPSPASSGTAFVDRHLGPGADDQAKMLASLGFGSLDELTDAALPTVIRSAEDLALPRARSETEVLADLRSLADRNQVVTSMIGLGYHATITPAVILRNVLESPAWYTAYTPYQPEISQGRLEALLNFQTMVADLTGMALANASLLDEGTAAAEAMTLARRAAKKAPADAVFLVDADCHPQTIEVVRTRAVPLGLEVVVADLADGLPGDVVPFGVLLAYPGSSGRVVDWTPVIEAAHDAGAVVAVDADLLALTLLRSPGAMGADVVVGVAQRFGVPLGFGGPHAGFMAVRDGLQRAMPGRLVGVSVDADGDRAYRLALQTREQH
;
A
#
# COMPACT_ATOMS: atom_id res chain seq x y z
N MET A 1 37.34 6.03 -30.41
CA MET A 1 38.04 7.25 -29.96
C MET A 1 37.16 8.45 -30.25
N THR A 2 36.29 8.81 -29.32
CA THR A 2 35.55 10.09 -29.32
C THR A 2 36.00 10.84 -28.08
N ALA A 3 37.21 11.39 -28.17
CA ALA A 3 37.69 12.39 -27.22
C ALA A 3 36.96 13.70 -27.55
N HIS A 4 35.78 13.88 -26.95
CA HIS A 4 35.17 15.20 -26.85
C HIS A 4 35.59 15.82 -25.52
N PRO A 5 35.88 17.13 -25.52
CA PRO A 5 36.49 17.83 -24.39
C PRO A 5 35.62 17.66 -23.14
N SER A 6 36.29 17.49 -21.99
CA SER A 6 35.65 17.60 -20.68
C SER A 6 34.84 18.89 -20.69
N PRO A 7 33.50 18.84 -20.60
CA PRO A 7 32.75 20.06 -20.40
C PRO A 7 33.15 20.53 -19.01
N ALA A 8 33.95 21.59 -18.96
CA ALA A 8 33.94 22.50 -17.85
C ALA A 8 32.52 23.11 -17.77
N SER A 9 31.52 22.31 -17.39
CA SER A 9 30.26 22.82 -16.90
C SER A 9 30.52 23.28 -15.49
N SER A 10 30.47 24.57 -15.27
CA SER A 10 30.65 25.28 -14.00
C SER A 10 29.59 24.96 -12.92
N GLY A 11 28.99 23.75 -12.94
CA GLY A 11 27.99 23.29 -11.99
C GLY A 11 28.54 22.19 -11.08
N THR A 12 28.10 22.18 -9.82
CA THR A 12 28.38 21.10 -8.85
C THR A 12 27.84 19.77 -9.38
N ALA A 13 28.62 18.68 -9.30
CA ALA A 13 28.13 17.36 -9.71
C ALA A 13 27.05 16.86 -8.74
N PHE A 14 26.10 16.05 -9.21
CA PHE A 14 25.04 15.51 -8.35
C PHE A 14 25.58 14.71 -7.16
N VAL A 15 26.70 13.99 -7.37
CA VAL A 15 27.37 13.25 -6.29
C VAL A 15 27.78 14.16 -5.13
N ASP A 16 28.20 15.40 -5.40
CA ASP A 16 28.59 16.38 -4.38
C ASP A 16 27.39 16.96 -3.63
N ARG A 17 26.17 16.83 -4.19
CA ARG A 17 24.91 17.20 -3.51
C ARG A 17 24.33 16.04 -2.72
N HIS A 18 24.58 14.82 -3.17
CA HIS A 18 24.07 13.59 -2.57
C HIS A 18 24.90 13.16 -1.35
N LEU A 19 26.24 13.22 -1.47
CA LEU A 19 27.13 12.90 -0.36
C LEU A 19 27.17 14.05 0.64
N GLY A 20 26.90 13.74 1.91
CA GLY A 20 27.04 14.72 3.00
C GLY A 20 28.52 15.06 3.28
N PRO A 21 29.37 14.06 3.60
CA PRO A 21 30.78 14.31 3.91
C PRO A 21 31.60 14.64 2.65
N GLY A 22 32.20 15.84 2.62
CA GLY A 22 33.21 16.21 1.62
C GLY A 22 34.59 15.60 1.90
N ALA A 23 35.58 15.91 1.06
CA ALA A 23 36.92 15.34 1.18
C ALA A 23 37.58 15.59 2.55
N ASP A 24 37.46 16.80 3.10
CA ASP A 24 38.03 17.14 4.41
C ASP A 24 37.35 16.39 5.57
N ASP A 25 36.04 16.18 5.47
CA ASP A 25 35.29 15.42 6.48
C ASP A 25 35.63 13.94 6.40
N GLN A 26 35.72 13.38 5.19
CA GLN A 26 36.17 12.01 4.96
C GLN A 26 37.58 11.79 5.52
N ALA A 27 38.52 12.72 5.29
CA ALA A 27 39.87 12.63 5.84
C ALA A 27 39.88 12.60 7.38
N LYS A 28 39.09 13.47 8.03
CA LYS A 28 38.94 13.47 9.50
C LYS A 28 38.34 12.17 10.02
N MET A 29 37.30 11.66 9.36
CA MET A 29 36.62 10.41 9.73
C MET A 29 37.57 9.21 9.60
N LEU A 30 38.30 9.11 8.49
CA LEU A 30 39.28 8.05 8.23
C LEU A 30 40.41 8.09 9.26
N ALA A 31 40.96 9.27 9.56
CA ALA A 31 41.99 9.43 10.58
C ALA A 31 41.50 8.97 11.97
N SER A 32 40.24 9.26 12.33
CA SER A 32 39.64 8.79 13.59
C SER A 32 39.47 7.27 13.64
N LEU A 33 39.32 6.61 12.49
CA LEU A 33 39.19 5.16 12.38
C LEU A 33 40.55 4.45 12.20
N GLY A 34 41.63 5.22 12.00
CA GLY A 34 42.98 4.68 11.80
C GLY A 34 43.27 4.22 10.37
N PHE A 35 42.50 4.67 9.38
CA PHE A 35 42.71 4.34 7.96
C PHE A 35 43.27 5.54 7.19
N GLY A 36 44.13 5.26 6.21
CA GLY A 36 44.74 6.28 5.33
C GLY A 36 43.88 6.62 4.10
N SER A 37 42.94 5.76 3.72
CA SER A 37 42.03 5.99 2.58
C SER A 37 40.72 5.24 2.73
N LEU A 38 39.73 5.63 1.91
CA LEU A 38 38.46 4.90 1.81
C LEU A 38 38.65 3.50 1.22
N ASP A 39 39.62 3.32 0.31
CA ASP A 39 39.96 2.01 -0.25
C ASP A 39 40.50 1.07 0.84
N GLU A 40 41.37 1.56 1.72
CA GLU A 40 41.91 0.76 2.83
C GLU A 40 40.81 0.35 3.82
N LEU A 41 39.90 1.27 4.15
CA LEU A 41 38.73 0.97 4.97
C LEU A 41 37.83 -0.08 4.30
N THR A 42 37.62 0.04 2.99
CA THR A 42 36.78 -0.88 2.21
C THR A 42 37.40 -2.28 2.14
N ASP A 43 38.72 -2.35 1.93
CA ASP A 43 39.48 -3.60 1.90
C ASP A 43 39.44 -4.34 3.24
N ALA A 44 39.47 -3.60 4.35
CA ALA A 44 39.34 -4.17 5.69
C ALA A 44 37.91 -4.61 6.02
N ALA A 45 36.90 -3.90 5.51
CA ALA A 45 35.48 -4.16 5.81
C ALA A 45 34.87 -5.27 4.95
N LEU A 46 35.26 -5.39 3.68
CA LEU A 46 34.63 -6.27 2.71
C LEU A 46 35.44 -7.58 2.51
N PRO A 47 34.86 -8.76 2.77
CA PRO A 47 35.53 -10.02 2.48
C PRO A 47 35.86 -10.17 0.99
N THR A 48 37.11 -10.50 0.68
CA THR A 48 37.61 -10.61 -0.70
C THR A 48 36.84 -11.63 -1.54
N VAL A 49 36.31 -12.69 -0.94
CA VAL A 49 35.57 -13.75 -1.63
C VAL A 49 34.25 -13.27 -2.27
N ILE A 50 33.69 -12.16 -1.79
CA ILE A 50 32.47 -11.56 -2.36
C ILE A 50 32.71 -10.21 -3.04
N ARG A 51 33.96 -9.72 -3.07
CA ARG A 51 34.28 -8.43 -3.66
C ARG A 51 34.29 -8.53 -5.19
N SER A 52 33.50 -7.71 -5.86
CA SER A 52 33.65 -7.49 -7.30
C SER A 52 34.91 -6.69 -7.57
N ALA A 53 35.75 -7.17 -8.51
CA ALA A 53 36.90 -6.43 -9.02
C ALA A 53 36.56 -5.62 -10.29
N GLU A 54 35.35 -5.79 -10.82
CA GLU A 54 34.88 -5.09 -12.01
C GLU A 54 34.05 -3.88 -11.62
N ASP A 55 34.30 -2.77 -12.33
CA ASP A 55 33.43 -1.59 -12.28
C ASP A 55 32.03 -1.95 -12.77
N LEU A 56 31.02 -1.28 -12.20
CA LEU A 56 29.66 -1.41 -12.71
C LEU A 56 29.59 -0.93 -14.16
N ALA A 57 29.11 -1.80 -15.05
CA ALA A 57 28.91 -1.50 -16.46
C ALA A 57 27.68 -0.57 -16.68
N LEU A 58 27.79 0.67 -16.21
CA LEU A 58 26.76 1.70 -16.29
C LEU A 58 27.18 2.84 -17.23
N PRO A 59 26.22 3.57 -17.83
CA PRO A 59 26.51 4.80 -18.55
C PRO A 59 27.20 5.82 -17.65
N ARG A 60 27.94 6.76 -18.26
CA ARG A 60 28.54 7.86 -17.49
C ARG A 60 27.49 8.63 -16.70
N ALA A 61 27.87 9.15 -15.54
CA ALA A 61 27.05 10.07 -14.78
C ALA A 61 26.65 11.29 -15.63
N ARG A 62 25.43 11.77 -15.41
CA ARG A 62 24.84 12.93 -16.08
C ARG A 62 24.45 13.96 -15.03
N SER A 63 24.45 15.23 -15.41
CA SER A 63 23.94 16.31 -14.58
C SER A 63 22.42 16.20 -14.38
N GLU A 64 21.90 16.83 -13.33
CA GLU A 64 20.45 16.89 -13.06
C GLU A 64 19.67 17.41 -14.29
N THR A 65 20.16 18.48 -14.92
CA THR A 65 19.54 19.06 -16.12
C THR A 65 19.50 18.08 -17.29
N GLU A 66 20.59 17.34 -17.53
CA GLU A 66 20.62 16.33 -18.60
C GLU A 66 19.67 15.17 -18.32
N VAL A 67 19.57 14.71 -17.06
CA VAL A 67 18.66 13.63 -16.67
C VAL A 67 17.21 14.09 -16.81
N LEU A 68 16.86 15.28 -16.34
CA LEU A 68 15.50 15.82 -16.46
C LEU A 68 15.06 16.00 -17.91
N ALA A 69 15.94 16.51 -18.78
CA ALA A 69 15.65 16.66 -20.21
C ALA A 69 15.39 15.32 -20.90
N ASP A 70 16.16 14.28 -20.56
CA ASP A 70 16.00 12.95 -21.14
C ASP A 70 14.77 12.22 -20.59
N LEU A 71 14.53 12.28 -19.28
CA LEU A 71 13.29 11.76 -18.71
C LEU A 71 12.07 12.47 -19.29
N ARG A 72 12.15 13.77 -19.59
CA ARG A 72 11.09 14.50 -20.30
C ARG A 72 10.87 13.96 -21.70
N SER A 73 11.94 13.74 -22.48
CA SER A 73 11.88 13.11 -23.81
C SER A 73 11.23 11.73 -23.76
N LEU A 74 11.56 10.91 -22.76
CA LEU A 74 10.95 9.59 -22.58
C LEU A 74 9.46 9.71 -22.22
N ALA A 75 9.10 10.65 -21.33
CA ALA A 75 7.74 10.91 -20.90
C ALA A 75 6.85 11.48 -22.01
N ASP A 76 7.40 12.28 -22.92
CA ASP A 76 6.69 12.84 -24.09
C ASP A 76 6.25 11.77 -25.10
N ARG A 77 6.76 10.54 -24.98
CA ARG A 77 6.30 9.39 -25.78
C ARG A 77 5.01 8.76 -25.23
N ASN A 78 4.65 9.07 -23.98
CA ASN A 78 3.40 8.59 -23.40
C ASN A 78 2.22 9.38 -23.97
N GLN A 79 1.11 8.69 -24.20
CA GLN A 79 -0.14 9.32 -24.62
C GLN A 79 -1.08 9.46 -23.42
N VAL A 80 -1.43 10.70 -23.07
CA VAL A 80 -2.43 10.97 -22.04
C VAL A 80 -3.80 11.03 -22.71
N VAL A 81 -4.65 10.05 -22.41
CA VAL A 81 -6.01 9.94 -22.94
C VAL A 81 -7.03 9.99 -21.81
N THR A 82 -8.28 10.25 -22.15
CA THR A 82 -9.40 10.06 -21.22
C THR A 82 -9.72 8.58 -21.10
N SER A 83 -9.08 7.91 -20.14
CA SER A 83 -9.30 6.49 -19.88
C SER A 83 -10.58 6.25 -19.08
N MET A 84 -11.57 5.63 -19.72
CA MET A 84 -12.82 5.15 -19.09
C MET A 84 -12.80 3.63 -18.86
N ILE A 85 -11.62 3.06 -18.61
CA ILE A 85 -11.42 1.62 -18.44
C ILE A 85 -12.03 1.13 -17.11
N GLY A 86 -11.95 1.93 -16.04
CA GLY A 86 -12.38 1.53 -14.71
C GLY A 86 -11.44 0.50 -14.10
N LEU A 87 -11.99 -0.65 -13.68
CA LEU A 87 -11.23 -1.77 -13.09
C LEU A 87 -10.36 -1.34 -11.90
N GLY A 88 -10.91 -0.53 -11.01
CA GLY A 88 -10.26 -0.07 -9.77
C GLY A 88 -9.52 1.26 -9.91
N TYR A 89 -9.28 1.74 -11.14
CA TYR A 89 -8.52 2.96 -11.40
C TYR A 89 -9.36 4.01 -12.13
N HIS A 90 -9.50 5.18 -11.51
CA HIS A 90 -10.38 6.24 -11.97
C HIS A 90 -9.64 7.57 -11.98
N ALA A 91 -9.74 8.31 -13.09
CA ALA A 91 -9.20 9.66 -13.15
C ALA A 91 -9.82 10.52 -12.04
N THR A 92 -8.99 11.30 -11.36
CA THR A 92 -9.38 12.16 -10.26
C THR A 92 -8.59 13.46 -10.30
N ILE A 93 -9.09 14.49 -9.62
CA ILE A 93 -8.42 15.77 -9.50
C ILE A 93 -7.72 15.81 -8.16
N THR A 94 -6.38 15.81 -8.17
CA THR A 94 -5.59 16.12 -6.97
C THR A 94 -5.74 17.63 -6.68
N PRO A 95 -6.30 18.04 -5.53
CA PRO A 95 -6.38 19.45 -5.19
C PRO A 95 -4.99 20.08 -5.20
N ALA A 96 -4.82 21.21 -5.90
CA ALA A 96 -3.51 21.83 -6.11
C ALA A 96 -2.79 22.16 -4.78
N VAL A 97 -3.55 22.49 -3.74
CA VAL A 97 -3.01 22.74 -2.39
C VAL A 97 -2.41 21.48 -1.76
N ILE A 98 -2.98 20.29 -2.01
CA ILE A 98 -2.46 19.00 -1.53
C ILE A 98 -1.26 18.60 -2.36
N LEU A 99 -1.34 18.71 -3.70
CA LEU A 99 -0.22 18.44 -4.59
C LEU A 99 1.02 19.22 -4.15
N ARG A 100 0.88 20.54 -4.00
CA ARG A 100 2.00 21.42 -3.68
C ARG A 100 2.54 21.26 -2.27
N ASN A 101 1.66 21.18 -1.26
CA ASN A 101 2.07 21.30 0.14
C ASN A 101 2.25 19.95 0.85
N VAL A 102 1.85 18.84 0.22
CA VAL A 102 2.04 17.48 0.75
C VAL A 102 2.91 16.66 -0.20
N LEU A 103 2.45 16.38 -1.42
CA LEU A 103 3.14 15.47 -2.33
C LEU A 103 4.49 16.03 -2.82
N GLU A 104 4.56 17.33 -3.15
CA GLU A 104 5.79 18.02 -3.55
C GLU A 104 6.57 18.63 -2.38
N SER A 105 6.22 18.28 -1.14
CA SER A 105 6.82 18.86 0.07
C SER A 105 7.70 17.84 0.81
N PRO A 106 9.03 18.04 0.87
CA PRO A 106 9.92 17.11 1.57
C PRO A 106 9.60 16.98 3.07
N ALA A 107 8.95 17.97 3.67
CA ALA A 107 8.51 17.90 5.07
C ALA A 107 7.53 16.74 5.32
N TRP A 108 6.81 16.29 4.30
CA TRP A 108 5.86 15.18 4.38
C TRP A 108 6.42 13.83 3.93
N TYR A 109 7.28 13.79 2.89
CA TYR A 109 7.70 12.53 2.28
C TYR A 109 9.08 12.01 2.73
N THR A 110 9.89 12.80 3.43
CA THR A 110 11.27 12.39 3.81
C THR A 110 11.34 11.61 5.12
N ALA A 111 10.39 11.84 6.04
CA ALA A 111 10.30 11.08 7.27
C ALA A 111 9.82 9.65 6.99
N TYR A 112 10.21 8.71 7.86
CA TYR A 112 9.78 7.31 7.75
C TYR A 112 8.63 6.99 8.73
N THR A 113 8.40 5.70 8.95
CA THR A 113 7.42 5.18 9.92
C THR A 113 7.47 5.95 11.24
N PRO A 114 6.32 6.33 11.84
CA PRO A 114 6.26 7.08 13.10
C PRO A 114 6.59 6.21 14.32
N TYR A 115 7.80 5.63 14.37
CA TYR A 115 8.30 4.86 15.52
C TYR A 115 8.49 5.71 16.77
N GLN A 116 8.81 7.00 16.58
CA GLN A 116 8.94 8.00 17.66
C GLN A 116 7.69 8.89 17.62
N PRO A 117 6.60 8.53 18.32
CA PRO A 117 5.30 9.19 18.17
C PRO A 117 5.33 10.67 18.54
N GLU A 118 6.13 11.08 19.53
CA GLU A 118 6.21 12.43 20.07
C GLU A 118 6.63 13.45 19.00
N ILE A 119 7.48 13.05 18.07
CA ILE A 119 7.95 13.89 16.94
C ILE A 119 7.22 13.54 15.63
N SER A 120 6.08 12.87 15.73
CA SER A 120 5.34 12.33 14.58
C SER A 120 3.84 12.59 14.61
N GLN A 121 3.37 13.40 15.55
CA GLN A 121 1.94 13.64 15.78
C GLN A 121 1.19 14.11 14.52
N GLY A 122 1.79 14.99 13.71
CA GLY A 122 1.11 15.52 12.50
C GLY A 122 0.72 14.44 11.49
N ARG A 123 1.63 13.50 11.16
CA ARG A 123 1.29 12.41 10.23
C ARG A 123 0.46 11.30 10.88
N LEU A 124 0.61 11.10 12.20
CA LEU A 124 -0.24 10.19 12.94
C LEU A 124 -1.70 10.67 12.94
N GLU A 125 -1.93 11.97 13.10
CA GLU A 125 -3.26 12.57 12.99
C GLU A 125 -3.85 12.42 11.58
N ALA A 126 -3.06 12.69 10.54
CA ALA A 126 -3.50 12.48 9.15
C ALA A 126 -3.88 11.01 8.88
N LEU A 127 -3.14 10.04 9.42
CA LEU A 127 -3.46 8.62 9.33
C LEU A 127 -4.70 8.25 10.16
N LEU A 128 -4.92 8.89 11.33
CA LEU A 128 -6.15 8.71 12.09
C LEU A 128 -7.36 9.23 11.31
N ASN A 129 -7.23 10.39 10.63
CA ASN A 129 -8.27 10.92 9.75
C ASN A 129 -8.59 9.97 8.59
N PHE A 130 -7.56 9.34 8.00
CA PHE A 130 -7.74 8.29 7.00
C PHE A 130 -8.52 7.10 7.56
N GLN A 131 -8.16 6.60 8.75
CA GLN A 131 -8.88 5.50 9.40
C GLN A 131 -10.34 5.85 9.67
N THR A 132 -10.61 7.06 10.19
CA THR A 132 -11.97 7.54 10.45
C THR A 132 -12.78 7.64 9.17
N MET A 133 -12.25 8.27 8.13
CA MET A 133 -12.92 8.39 6.83
C MET A 133 -13.28 7.01 6.24
N VAL A 134 -12.35 6.05 6.29
CA VAL A 134 -12.62 4.68 5.82
C VAL A 134 -13.67 4.00 6.70
N ALA A 135 -13.54 4.06 8.03
CA ALA A 135 -14.51 3.45 8.94
C ALA A 135 -15.94 4.01 8.73
N ASP A 136 -16.08 5.33 8.62
CA ASP A 136 -17.37 6.01 8.41
C ASP A 136 -18.03 5.59 7.09
N LEU A 137 -17.30 5.64 5.97
CA LEU A 137 -17.84 5.28 4.65
C LEU A 137 -18.19 3.79 4.55
N THR A 138 -17.38 2.93 5.17
CA THR A 138 -17.59 1.48 5.13
C THR A 138 -18.61 0.99 6.15
N GLY A 139 -18.98 1.82 7.14
CA GLY A 139 -19.84 1.43 8.25
C GLY A 139 -19.18 0.43 9.21
N MET A 140 -17.85 0.42 9.26
CA MET A 140 -17.06 -0.52 10.07
C MET A 140 -16.58 0.12 11.36
N ALA A 141 -16.20 -0.72 12.33
CA ALA A 141 -15.75 -0.24 13.64
C ALA A 141 -14.31 0.32 13.60
N LEU A 142 -13.46 -0.23 12.73
CA LEU A 142 -12.04 0.12 12.68
C LEU A 142 -11.49 -0.04 11.26
N ALA A 143 -10.59 0.85 10.84
CA ALA A 143 -9.77 0.70 9.65
C ALA A 143 -8.27 0.83 9.99
N ASN A 144 -7.41 0.23 9.17
CA ASN A 144 -5.96 0.34 9.31
C ASN A 144 -5.38 1.61 8.66
N ALA A 145 -4.09 1.86 8.89
CA ALA A 145 -3.33 2.96 8.32
C ALA A 145 -2.72 2.62 6.95
N SER A 146 -3.54 1.98 6.11
CA SER A 146 -3.32 1.50 4.75
C SER A 146 -2.65 0.12 4.56
N LEU A 147 -2.83 -0.39 3.34
CA LEU A 147 -2.17 -1.53 2.70
C LEU A 147 -1.57 -1.08 1.36
N LEU A 148 -1.01 -2.04 0.61
CA LEU A 148 -0.26 -1.76 -0.62
C LEU A 148 -1.16 -1.39 -1.80
N ASP A 149 -2.20 -2.18 -2.06
CA ASP A 149 -3.16 -1.97 -3.14
C ASP A 149 -4.46 -2.75 -2.84
N GLU A 150 -5.45 -2.65 -3.72
CA GLU A 150 -6.75 -3.32 -3.62
C GLU A 150 -6.63 -4.86 -3.61
N GLY A 151 -5.93 -5.44 -4.58
CA GLY A 151 -5.83 -6.89 -4.73
C GLY A 151 -5.10 -7.56 -3.57
N THR A 152 -4.04 -6.93 -3.06
CA THR A 152 -3.34 -7.40 -1.86
C THR A 152 -4.17 -7.21 -0.60
N ALA A 153 -4.99 -6.15 -0.49
CA ALA A 153 -5.94 -6.00 0.61
C ALA A 153 -6.99 -7.11 0.60
N ALA A 154 -7.54 -7.47 -0.56
CA ALA A 154 -8.44 -8.60 -0.72
C ALA A 154 -7.79 -9.95 -0.36
N ALA A 155 -6.54 -10.16 -0.75
CA ALA A 155 -5.79 -11.36 -0.34
C ALA A 155 -5.55 -11.40 1.18
N GLU A 156 -5.29 -10.26 1.82
CA GLU A 156 -5.21 -10.20 3.28
C GLU A 156 -6.57 -10.49 3.95
N ALA A 157 -7.69 -10.06 3.34
CA ALA A 157 -9.03 -10.41 3.82
C ALA A 157 -9.27 -11.91 3.76
N MET A 158 -8.81 -12.60 2.70
CA MET A 158 -8.83 -14.07 2.63
C MET A 158 -8.06 -14.71 3.79
N THR A 159 -6.84 -14.25 4.07
CA THR A 159 -6.06 -14.84 5.17
C THR A 159 -6.67 -14.54 6.54
N LEU A 160 -7.26 -13.35 6.73
CA LEU A 160 -8.01 -12.98 7.92
C LEU A 160 -9.23 -13.88 8.10
N ALA A 161 -10.04 -14.07 7.04
CA ALA A 161 -11.19 -14.95 7.03
C ALA A 161 -10.80 -16.37 7.45
N ARG A 162 -9.71 -16.92 6.90
CA ARG A 162 -9.22 -18.26 7.27
C ARG A 162 -8.84 -18.37 8.75
N ARG A 163 -8.22 -17.33 9.34
CA ARG A 163 -7.87 -17.31 10.78
C ARG A 163 -9.11 -17.17 11.68
N ALA A 164 -10.12 -16.43 11.23
CA ALA A 164 -11.34 -16.15 11.98
C ALA A 164 -12.34 -17.32 11.92
N ALA A 165 -12.46 -17.98 10.77
CA ALA A 165 -13.34 -19.12 10.53
C ALA A 165 -12.78 -20.44 11.11
N LYS A 166 -12.51 -20.48 12.43
CA LYS A 166 -11.83 -21.61 13.11
C LYS A 166 -12.54 -22.96 13.02
N LYS A 167 -13.84 -22.95 12.73
CA LYS A 167 -14.66 -24.16 12.59
C LYS A 167 -14.78 -24.64 11.14
N ALA A 168 -14.25 -23.87 10.18
CA ALA A 168 -14.31 -24.25 8.78
C ALA A 168 -13.46 -25.52 8.55
N PRO A 169 -13.97 -26.49 7.77
CA PRO A 169 -13.21 -27.66 7.35
C PRO A 169 -11.87 -27.31 6.68
N ALA A 170 -10.98 -28.29 6.62
CA ALA A 170 -9.66 -28.12 6.00
C ALA A 170 -9.78 -27.81 4.50
N ASP A 171 -10.75 -28.44 3.84
CA ASP A 171 -11.14 -28.34 2.42
C ASP A 171 -12.18 -27.25 2.14
N ALA A 172 -12.54 -26.43 3.13
CA ALA A 172 -13.36 -25.25 2.89
C ALA A 172 -12.64 -24.29 1.93
N VAL A 173 -13.40 -23.61 1.08
CA VAL A 173 -12.85 -22.74 0.02
C VAL A 173 -13.01 -21.26 0.35
N PHE A 174 -12.27 -20.41 -0.35
CA PHE A 174 -12.56 -18.99 -0.42
C PHE A 174 -13.38 -18.71 -1.68
N LEU A 175 -14.62 -18.24 -1.50
CA LEU A 175 -15.47 -17.84 -2.62
C LEU A 175 -15.13 -16.40 -3.04
N VAL A 176 -15.04 -16.16 -4.33
CA VAL A 176 -14.82 -14.82 -4.91
C VAL A 176 -15.89 -14.56 -5.94
N ASP A 177 -16.57 -13.43 -5.83
CA ASP A 177 -17.53 -12.97 -6.83
C ASP A 177 -16.84 -12.78 -8.18
N ALA A 178 -17.45 -13.31 -9.24
CA ALA A 178 -16.90 -13.28 -10.59
C ALA A 178 -16.77 -11.86 -11.16
N ASP A 179 -17.45 -10.88 -10.56
CA ASP A 179 -17.37 -9.47 -10.96
C ASP A 179 -16.39 -8.65 -10.11
N CYS A 180 -15.62 -9.26 -9.20
CA CYS A 180 -14.40 -8.65 -8.67
C CYS A 180 -13.44 -8.29 -9.81
N HIS A 181 -12.58 -7.30 -9.61
CA HIS A 181 -11.63 -6.91 -10.64
C HIS A 181 -10.71 -8.09 -11.02
N PRO A 182 -10.41 -8.31 -12.31
CA PRO A 182 -9.69 -9.50 -12.75
C PRO A 182 -8.29 -9.60 -12.11
N GLN A 183 -7.61 -8.47 -11.91
CA GLN A 183 -6.35 -8.43 -11.18
C GLN A 183 -6.50 -8.79 -9.68
N THR A 184 -7.62 -8.42 -9.05
CA THR A 184 -7.91 -8.75 -7.65
C THR A 184 -8.12 -10.25 -7.50
N ILE A 185 -8.90 -10.87 -8.40
CA ILE A 185 -9.07 -12.33 -8.46
C ILE A 185 -7.71 -13.03 -8.61
N GLU A 186 -6.86 -12.56 -9.52
CA GLU A 186 -5.57 -13.20 -9.80
C GLU A 186 -4.57 -13.06 -8.64
N VAL A 187 -4.55 -11.91 -7.95
CA VAL A 187 -3.73 -11.71 -6.75
C VAL A 187 -4.21 -12.61 -5.62
N VAL A 188 -5.52 -12.72 -5.38
CA VAL A 188 -6.09 -13.62 -4.37
C VAL A 188 -5.71 -15.08 -4.67
N ARG A 189 -5.89 -15.54 -5.91
CA ARG A 189 -5.48 -16.89 -6.34
C ARG A 189 -3.99 -17.13 -6.12
N THR A 190 -3.15 -16.20 -6.57
CA THR A 190 -1.69 -16.31 -6.43
C THR A 190 -1.29 -16.43 -4.96
N ARG A 191 -1.93 -15.68 -4.06
CA ARG A 191 -1.68 -15.72 -2.62
C ARG A 191 -2.23 -16.98 -1.94
N ALA A 192 -3.24 -17.62 -2.52
CA ALA A 192 -3.84 -18.85 -2.01
C ALA A 192 -2.96 -20.08 -2.27
N VAL A 193 -2.27 -20.13 -3.42
CA VAL A 193 -1.42 -21.27 -3.85
C VAL A 193 -0.41 -21.73 -2.78
N PRO A 194 0.49 -20.88 -2.24
CA PRO A 194 1.48 -21.32 -1.26
C PRO A 194 0.86 -21.70 0.10
N LEU A 195 -0.40 -21.34 0.35
CA LEU A 195 -1.13 -21.67 1.57
C LEU A 195 -1.99 -22.95 1.41
N GLY A 196 -2.05 -23.53 0.21
CA GLY A 196 -2.92 -24.67 -0.08
C GLY A 196 -4.41 -24.35 0.08
N LEU A 197 -4.81 -23.08 -0.11
CA LEU A 197 -6.20 -22.65 -0.03
C LEU A 197 -6.84 -22.74 -1.42
N GLU A 198 -8.02 -23.34 -1.51
CA GLU A 198 -8.80 -23.37 -2.75
C GLU A 198 -9.60 -22.06 -2.90
N VAL A 199 -9.56 -21.50 -4.11
CA VAL A 199 -10.33 -20.29 -4.48
C VAL A 199 -11.30 -20.65 -5.58
N VAL A 200 -12.60 -20.51 -5.29
CA VAL A 200 -13.67 -20.76 -6.26
C VAL A 200 -14.25 -19.41 -6.69
N VAL A 201 -14.29 -19.18 -7.99
CA VAL A 201 -14.85 -17.96 -8.58
C VAL A 201 -16.21 -18.29 -9.18
N ALA A 202 -17.26 -17.58 -8.77
CA ALA A 202 -18.63 -17.80 -9.23
C ALA A 202 -19.39 -16.47 -9.25
N ASP A 203 -20.46 -16.37 -10.05
CA ASP A 203 -21.38 -15.23 -9.93
C ASP A 203 -22.23 -15.42 -8.68
N LEU A 204 -22.03 -14.55 -7.70
CA LEU A 204 -22.68 -14.68 -6.38
C LEU A 204 -23.96 -13.84 -6.28
N ALA A 205 -24.32 -13.09 -7.33
CA ALA A 205 -25.48 -12.19 -7.33
C ALA A 205 -26.80 -12.92 -7.01
N ASP A 206 -26.92 -14.19 -7.37
CA ASP A 206 -28.10 -15.04 -7.15
C ASP A 206 -27.98 -15.95 -5.91
N GLY A 207 -26.91 -15.82 -5.11
CA GLY A 207 -26.68 -16.63 -3.92
C GLY A 207 -25.36 -17.42 -3.92
N LEU A 208 -25.14 -18.16 -2.83
CA LEU A 208 -23.97 -19.04 -2.71
C LEU A 208 -24.16 -20.35 -3.49
N PRO A 209 -23.10 -20.91 -4.10
CA PRO A 209 -23.14 -22.25 -4.68
C PRO A 209 -23.47 -23.30 -3.61
N GLY A 210 -24.50 -24.12 -3.84
CA GLY A 210 -25.04 -25.04 -2.82
C GLY A 210 -24.17 -26.26 -2.49
N ASP A 211 -23.16 -26.55 -3.31
CA ASP A 211 -22.22 -27.67 -3.16
C ASP A 211 -20.89 -27.26 -2.52
N VAL A 212 -20.75 -25.98 -2.13
CA VAL A 212 -19.49 -25.42 -1.65
C VAL A 212 -19.61 -25.00 -0.18
N VAL A 213 -18.61 -25.34 0.62
CA VAL A 213 -18.48 -24.88 2.02
C VAL A 213 -17.43 -23.77 2.08
N PRO A 214 -17.83 -22.48 2.19
CA PRO A 214 -16.87 -21.39 2.27
C PRO A 214 -16.32 -21.21 3.69
N PHE A 215 -15.03 -20.90 3.82
CA PHE A 215 -14.51 -20.26 5.04
C PHE A 215 -14.56 -18.73 4.96
N GLY A 216 -14.65 -18.21 3.74
CA GLY A 216 -14.83 -16.78 3.50
C GLY A 216 -15.36 -16.50 2.10
N VAL A 217 -15.89 -15.29 1.92
CA VAL A 217 -16.49 -14.81 0.67
C VAL A 217 -15.95 -13.41 0.38
N LEU A 218 -15.54 -13.12 -0.86
CA LEU A 218 -15.20 -11.78 -1.34
C LEU A 218 -16.24 -11.31 -2.37
N LEU A 219 -16.90 -10.19 -2.09
CA LEU A 219 -17.95 -9.60 -2.93
C LEU A 219 -17.48 -8.26 -3.50
N ALA A 220 -17.86 -7.92 -4.73
CA ALA A 220 -17.52 -6.63 -5.35
C ALA A 220 -18.63 -5.60 -5.19
N TYR A 221 -18.30 -4.33 -4.87
CA TYR A 221 -19.30 -3.30 -4.58
C TYR A 221 -18.88 -1.84 -4.88
N PRO A 222 -19.24 -1.27 -6.05
CA PRO A 222 -19.82 -1.92 -7.22
C PRO A 222 -18.86 -2.92 -7.86
N GLY A 223 -19.38 -3.84 -8.67
CA GLY A 223 -18.56 -4.78 -9.42
C GLY A 223 -17.86 -4.16 -10.63
N SER A 224 -16.96 -4.92 -11.26
CA SER A 224 -16.19 -4.52 -12.46
C SER A 224 -17.09 -4.14 -13.63
N SER A 225 -18.23 -4.80 -13.76
CA SER A 225 -19.27 -4.49 -14.73
C SER A 225 -20.00 -3.17 -14.47
N GLY A 226 -19.82 -2.58 -13.28
CA GLY A 226 -20.58 -1.45 -12.77
C GLY A 226 -21.89 -1.82 -12.07
N ARG A 227 -22.21 -3.12 -11.94
CA ARG A 227 -23.42 -3.57 -11.25
C ARG A 227 -23.38 -3.21 -9.75
N VAL A 228 -24.55 -2.89 -9.21
CA VAL A 228 -24.76 -2.67 -7.78
C VAL A 228 -25.75 -3.72 -7.30
N VAL A 229 -25.31 -4.53 -6.34
CA VAL A 229 -26.08 -5.66 -5.79
C VAL A 229 -26.32 -5.40 -4.30
N ASP A 230 -27.53 -5.70 -3.81
CA ASP A 230 -27.77 -5.78 -2.38
C ASP A 230 -27.25 -7.13 -1.89
N TRP A 231 -26.09 -7.09 -1.22
CA TRP A 231 -25.40 -8.29 -0.75
C TRP A 231 -25.98 -8.86 0.55
N THR A 232 -26.96 -8.19 1.19
CA THR A 232 -27.53 -8.63 2.48
C THR A 232 -27.92 -10.13 2.48
N PRO A 233 -28.66 -10.66 1.48
CA PRO A 233 -29.05 -12.08 1.48
C PRO A 233 -27.86 -13.05 1.36
N VAL A 234 -26.84 -12.67 0.59
CA VAL A 234 -25.62 -13.48 0.40
C VAL A 234 -24.77 -13.46 1.67
N ILE A 235 -24.68 -12.31 2.34
CA ILE A 235 -23.98 -12.16 3.62
C ILE A 235 -24.64 -13.03 4.68
N GLU A 236 -25.98 -12.97 4.81
CA GLU A 236 -26.73 -13.80 5.75
C GLU A 236 -26.50 -15.30 5.51
N ALA A 237 -26.60 -15.76 4.24
CA ALA A 237 -26.34 -17.15 3.88
C ALA A 237 -24.89 -17.58 4.18
N ALA A 238 -23.91 -16.71 3.96
CA ALA A 238 -22.50 -16.99 4.26
C ALA A 238 -22.26 -17.09 5.78
N HIS A 239 -22.93 -16.25 6.58
CA HIS A 239 -22.88 -16.32 8.04
C HIS A 239 -23.53 -17.59 8.58
N ASP A 240 -24.65 -18.03 8.00
CA ASP A 240 -25.29 -19.30 8.33
C ASP A 240 -24.37 -20.50 8.04
N ALA A 241 -23.52 -20.39 7.00
CA ALA A 241 -22.45 -21.35 6.70
C ALA A 241 -21.19 -21.19 7.57
N GLY A 242 -21.14 -20.18 8.45
CA GLY A 242 -20.00 -19.91 9.33
C GLY A 242 -18.79 -19.24 8.66
N ALA A 243 -18.98 -18.67 7.46
CA ALA A 243 -17.95 -17.97 6.70
C ALA A 243 -17.81 -16.50 7.14
N VAL A 244 -16.63 -15.92 6.86
CA VAL A 244 -16.37 -14.48 7.02
C VAL A 244 -16.53 -13.77 5.68
N VAL A 245 -17.31 -12.70 5.63
CA VAL A 245 -17.61 -11.98 4.39
C VAL A 245 -16.80 -10.69 4.29
N ALA A 246 -16.01 -10.59 3.23
CA ALA A 246 -15.30 -9.41 2.80
C ALA A 246 -16.00 -8.76 1.61
N VAL A 247 -16.06 -7.43 1.60
CA VAL A 247 -16.56 -6.66 0.46
C VAL A 247 -15.44 -5.76 -0.05
N ASP A 248 -15.11 -5.87 -1.33
CA ASP A 248 -14.24 -4.95 -2.06
C ASP A 248 -15.08 -3.76 -2.55
N ALA A 249 -14.83 -2.58 -2.00
CA ALA A 249 -15.73 -1.44 -2.15
C ALA A 249 -15.05 -0.13 -2.57
N ASP A 250 -15.69 0.58 -3.49
CA ASP A 250 -15.28 1.93 -3.91
C ASP A 250 -15.76 2.98 -2.89
N LEU A 251 -14.82 3.63 -2.18
CA LEU A 251 -15.13 4.63 -1.14
C LEU A 251 -15.96 5.81 -1.65
N LEU A 252 -15.81 6.23 -2.91
CA LEU A 252 -16.62 7.31 -3.46
C LEU A 252 -18.06 6.86 -3.69
N ALA A 253 -18.27 5.63 -4.17
CA ALA A 253 -19.60 5.06 -4.33
C ALA A 253 -20.35 4.97 -2.99
N LEU A 254 -19.64 4.67 -1.89
CA LEU A 254 -20.21 4.61 -0.53
C LEU A 254 -20.70 5.96 0.02
N THR A 255 -20.44 7.07 -0.66
CA THR A 255 -21.09 8.36 -0.33
C THR A 255 -22.58 8.38 -0.70
N LEU A 256 -23.03 7.45 -1.55
CA LEU A 256 -24.40 7.35 -2.04
C LEU A 256 -25.04 5.98 -1.72
N LEU A 257 -24.23 4.93 -1.77
CA LEU A 257 -24.68 3.55 -1.59
C LEU A 257 -24.72 3.15 -0.11
N ARG A 258 -25.57 2.16 0.20
CA ARG A 258 -25.62 1.55 1.54
C ARG A 258 -24.25 0.95 1.85
N SER A 259 -23.69 1.27 3.01
CA SER A 259 -22.35 0.80 3.37
C SER A 259 -22.32 -0.73 3.59
N PRO A 260 -21.19 -1.42 3.30
CA PRO A 260 -21.08 -2.85 3.55
C PRO A 260 -21.31 -3.25 5.00
N GLY A 261 -20.88 -2.44 5.97
CA GLY A 261 -21.15 -2.66 7.38
C GLY A 261 -22.64 -2.65 7.71
N ALA A 262 -23.41 -1.77 7.08
CA ALA A 262 -24.86 -1.76 7.23
C ALA A 262 -25.56 -2.95 6.54
N MET A 263 -24.91 -3.63 5.59
CA MET A 263 -25.37 -4.89 4.99
C MET A 263 -24.90 -6.12 5.79
N GLY A 264 -24.08 -5.94 6.82
CA GLY A 264 -23.60 -7.01 7.70
C GLY A 264 -22.23 -7.60 7.35
N ALA A 265 -21.46 -6.98 6.46
CA ALA A 265 -20.11 -7.47 6.13
C ALA A 265 -19.19 -7.52 7.37
N ASP A 266 -18.22 -8.44 7.36
CA ASP A 266 -17.22 -8.57 8.43
C ASP A 266 -15.98 -7.70 8.17
N VAL A 267 -15.61 -7.60 6.89
CA VAL A 267 -14.41 -6.92 6.39
C VAL A 267 -14.79 -6.10 5.16
N VAL A 268 -14.20 -4.91 5.02
CA VAL A 268 -14.24 -4.13 3.78
C VAL A 268 -12.82 -3.82 3.34
N VAL A 269 -12.55 -4.03 2.07
CA VAL A 269 -11.27 -3.69 1.43
C VAL A 269 -11.53 -2.78 0.24
N GLY A 270 -10.46 -2.23 -0.31
CA GLY A 270 -10.51 -1.38 -1.49
C GLY A 270 -9.25 -0.55 -1.61
N VAL A 271 -9.31 0.48 -2.46
CA VAL A 271 -8.25 1.46 -2.63
C VAL A 271 -8.79 2.89 -2.55
N ALA A 272 -8.04 3.79 -1.91
CA ALA A 272 -8.40 5.21 -1.80
C ALA A 272 -7.92 6.07 -2.99
N GLN A 273 -7.61 5.47 -4.13
CA GLN A 273 -6.96 6.15 -5.28
C GLN A 273 -7.74 7.37 -5.74
N ARG A 274 -9.05 7.22 -5.96
CA ARG A 274 -9.88 8.28 -6.55
C ARG A 274 -10.21 9.43 -5.58
N PHE A 275 -9.74 9.37 -4.34
CA PHE A 275 -9.73 10.50 -3.40
C PHE A 275 -8.51 11.40 -3.65
N GLY A 276 -8.36 11.85 -4.89
CA GLY A 276 -7.37 12.86 -5.26
C GLY A 276 -5.94 12.34 -5.45
N VAL A 277 -5.70 11.04 -5.60
CA VAL A 277 -4.34 10.51 -5.90
C VAL A 277 -4.20 10.24 -7.41
N PRO A 278 -3.15 10.72 -8.10
CA PRO A 278 -2.96 10.49 -9.53
C PRO A 278 -2.96 9.00 -9.91
N LEU A 279 -3.41 8.67 -11.13
CA LEU A 279 -3.42 7.27 -11.62
C LEU A 279 -2.06 6.58 -11.52
N GLY A 280 -0.96 7.32 -11.70
CA GLY A 280 0.40 6.84 -11.45
C GLY A 280 0.84 5.64 -12.30
N PHE A 281 0.10 5.32 -13.38
CA PHE A 281 0.29 4.09 -14.16
C PHE A 281 0.32 2.83 -13.27
N GLY A 282 -0.51 2.81 -12.22
CA GLY A 282 -0.67 1.71 -11.27
C GLY A 282 -0.49 2.08 -9.80
N GLY A 283 0.23 3.16 -9.48
CA GLY A 283 0.45 3.54 -8.09
C GLY A 283 1.45 4.68 -7.88
N PRO A 284 1.77 5.02 -6.60
CA PRO A 284 1.31 4.36 -5.38
C PRO A 284 -0.07 4.84 -4.91
N HIS A 285 -0.92 3.92 -4.46
CA HIS A 285 -2.23 4.22 -3.88
C HIS A 285 -2.40 3.49 -2.55
N ALA A 286 -3.05 4.11 -1.58
CA ALA A 286 -3.33 3.47 -0.30
C ALA A 286 -4.47 2.46 -0.46
N GLY A 287 -4.15 1.16 -0.47
CA GLY A 287 -5.13 0.12 -0.18
C GLY A 287 -5.65 0.28 1.25
N PHE A 288 -6.83 -0.22 1.58
CA PHE A 288 -7.35 -0.19 2.95
C PHE A 288 -7.98 -1.51 3.36
N MET A 289 -8.03 -1.74 4.68
CA MET A 289 -8.89 -2.75 5.27
C MET A 289 -9.61 -2.15 6.48
N ALA A 290 -10.93 -2.31 6.49
CA ALA A 290 -11.81 -2.01 7.62
C ALA A 290 -12.49 -3.28 8.10
N VAL A 291 -12.72 -3.40 9.40
CA VAL A 291 -13.31 -4.60 10.01
C VAL A 291 -14.34 -4.24 11.06
N ARG A 292 -15.29 -5.15 11.29
CA ARG A 292 -16.19 -5.09 12.45
C ARG A 292 -15.45 -5.33 13.77
N ASP A 293 -16.14 -5.05 14.87
CA ASP A 293 -15.62 -5.36 16.20
C ASP A 293 -15.34 -6.86 16.39
N GLY A 294 -14.22 -7.17 17.05
CA GLY A 294 -13.74 -8.52 17.32
C GLY A 294 -12.63 -9.00 16.39
N LEU A 295 -12.42 -8.35 15.23
CA LEU A 295 -11.40 -8.72 14.24
C LEU A 295 -10.12 -7.87 14.31
N GLN A 296 -10.04 -6.88 15.21
CA GLN A 296 -8.93 -5.92 15.29
C GLN A 296 -7.57 -6.60 15.52
N ARG A 297 -7.56 -7.74 16.24
CA ARG A 297 -6.34 -8.51 16.52
C ARG A 297 -5.80 -9.27 15.31
N ALA A 298 -6.64 -9.55 14.31
CA ALA A 298 -6.26 -10.26 13.09
C ALA A 298 -6.03 -9.33 11.89
N MET A 299 -6.32 -8.03 12.05
CA MET A 299 -6.14 -7.00 11.03
C MET A 299 -4.65 -6.82 10.66
N PRO A 300 -4.32 -6.80 9.36
CA PRO A 300 -2.97 -6.56 8.87
C PRO A 300 -2.60 -5.07 8.93
N GLY A 301 -1.29 -4.82 8.90
CA GLY A 301 -0.77 -3.46 8.82
C GLY A 301 -0.87 -2.68 10.14
N ARG A 302 -0.47 -1.42 10.05
CA ARG A 302 -0.35 -0.52 11.19
C ARG A 302 -1.71 0.07 11.55
N LEU A 303 -1.87 0.42 12.81
CA LEU A 303 -3.06 1.09 13.32
C LEU A 303 -2.63 2.27 14.18
N VAL A 304 -3.16 3.46 13.91
CA VAL A 304 -3.04 4.61 14.81
C VAL A 304 -4.14 4.54 15.86
N GLY A 305 -3.75 4.70 17.12
CA GLY A 305 -4.66 4.80 18.26
C GLY A 305 -4.46 6.10 19.03
N VAL A 306 -5.53 6.55 19.66
CA VAL A 306 -5.52 7.66 20.62
C VAL A 306 -5.06 7.14 21.98
N SER A 307 -4.18 7.90 22.63
CA SER A 307 -3.61 7.66 23.95
C SER A 307 -3.56 8.98 24.72
N VAL A 308 -2.96 8.93 25.91
CA VAL A 308 -2.55 10.11 26.68
C VAL A 308 -1.03 10.15 26.82
N ASP A 309 -0.47 11.35 26.92
CA ASP A 309 0.95 11.56 27.24
C ASP A 309 1.19 11.65 28.76
N ALA A 310 2.40 12.04 29.16
CA ALA A 310 2.80 12.13 30.56
C ALA A 310 2.12 13.29 31.33
N ASP A 311 1.69 14.33 30.62
CA ASP A 311 1.00 15.49 31.19
C ASP A 311 -0.52 15.28 31.23
N GLY A 312 -1.01 14.17 30.65
CA GLY A 312 -2.42 13.79 30.59
C GLY A 312 -3.13 14.32 29.35
N ASP A 313 -2.40 14.92 28.41
CA ASP A 313 -2.94 15.43 27.17
C ASP A 313 -3.14 14.32 26.13
N ARG A 314 -4.06 14.54 25.21
CA ARG A 314 -4.37 13.58 24.14
C ARG A 314 -3.19 13.50 23.16
N ALA A 315 -2.72 12.29 22.91
CA ALA A 315 -1.64 12.01 21.95
C ALA A 315 -1.92 10.79 21.08
N TYR A 316 -1.31 10.72 19.91
CA TYR A 316 -1.45 9.60 18.96
C TYR A 316 -0.22 8.70 18.96
N ARG A 317 -0.41 7.40 18.74
CA ARG A 317 0.69 6.43 18.55
C ARG A 317 0.24 5.23 17.73
N LEU A 318 1.20 4.45 17.25
CA LEU A 318 0.91 3.12 16.70
C LEU A 318 0.41 2.17 17.81
N ALA A 319 -0.69 1.48 17.55
CA ALA A 319 -1.40 0.64 18.49
C ALA A 319 -1.38 -0.84 18.07
N LEU A 320 -1.49 -1.74 19.05
CA LEU A 320 -1.53 -3.19 18.85
C LEU A 320 -0.35 -3.73 18.01
N GLN A 321 0.86 -3.23 18.26
CA GLN A 321 2.05 -3.50 17.44
C GLN A 321 2.52 -4.96 17.50
N THR A 322 2.09 -5.76 18.49
CA THR A 322 2.40 -7.21 18.57
C THR A 322 1.79 -8.05 17.45
N ARG A 323 0.97 -7.45 16.58
CA ARG A 323 0.47 -8.07 15.35
C ARG A 323 1.46 -7.97 14.19
N GLU A 324 2.40 -7.04 14.27
CA GLU A 324 3.31 -6.68 13.20
C GLU A 324 4.54 -7.61 13.20
N GLN A 325 5.30 -7.60 12.11
CA GLN A 325 6.40 -8.55 11.88
C GLN A 325 7.67 -8.36 12.75
N HIS A 326 7.79 -7.23 13.46
CA HIS A 326 9.01 -6.85 14.20
C HIS A 326 8.94 -7.18 15.68
#